data_AF-A0A286FZN7-F1
#
_entry.id   AF-A0A286FZN7-F1
#
_cell.length_a   1.000
_cell.length_b   1.000
_cell.length_c   1.000
_cell.angle_alpha   90.00
_cell.angle_beta   90.00
_cell.angle_gamma   90.00
#
_symmetry.space_group_name_H-M   'P 1'
#
loop_
_entity.id
_entity.type
_entity.pdbx_description
1 polymer ?
#
loop_
_entity_poly.entity_id
_entity_poly.type
_entity_poly.pdbx_seq_one_letter_code
_entity_poly.pdbx_strand_id
1 'polypeptide(L)'
;MLLFFTCRLAIAQNASQSPNSPFELKNGERVVFLGNSLFENDFQYGYLELALSTRWPDRDITFRNLGWTGDNVYGIARSTITNPPTGYDLLMESLTKAKPTLVFLGYGGVEAQDGEAGLATFIEGLTKLLDKVDQLGANAILLSPIPVLTTDLTQNVAGRNAMLETYAAAIARLASQRGKRYLDLFKPVQAIGQQTTITDNGIHLNETGYYYLATALEKSLGLPPRFTSVTIAAGKNAAVTTGTAKLLNAENSPATLTFSLDETRLPLPLPAIDRGITNNGPVLKITGLKKGFYTLTADKETLITASASDWANGIELRQGHSYEQVRELRQMILKKNDLFFFQYRPLNTTYILGFRSYEQGRHVKGLGEQSILIKWLEGQIALSRKPAASVYQLSPLK
;
A
#
# COMPACT_ATOMS: atom_id res chain seq x y z
N MET A 1 -46.90 -10.42 28.44
CA MET A 1 -46.06 -9.20 28.34
C MET A 1 -44.94 -9.50 27.37
N LEU A 2 -45.15 -9.27 26.05
CA LEU A 2 -44.12 -9.46 25.03
C LEU A 2 -43.23 -8.23 24.99
N LEU A 3 -41.94 -8.38 25.33
CA LEU A 3 -40.94 -7.34 25.12
C LEU A 3 -40.52 -7.34 23.64
N PHE A 4 -40.92 -6.30 22.92
CA PHE A 4 -40.35 -5.98 21.61
C PHE A 4 -38.98 -5.32 21.81
N PHE A 5 -37.90 -6.07 21.57
CA PHE A 5 -36.56 -5.50 21.40
C PHE A 5 -36.50 -4.80 20.04
N THR A 6 -36.63 -3.48 20.03
CA THR A 6 -36.32 -2.67 18.84
C THR A 6 -34.80 -2.55 18.73
N CYS A 7 -34.21 -3.41 17.90
CA CYS A 7 -32.80 -3.30 17.53
C CYS A 7 -32.63 -2.05 16.65
N ARG A 8 -32.27 -0.92 17.26
CA ARG A 8 -31.87 0.28 16.52
C ARG A 8 -30.49 0.02 15.91
N LEU A 9 -30.46 -0.27 14.61
CA LEU A 9 -29.25 -0.15 13.80
C LEU A 9 -28.78 1.31 13.86
N ALA A 10 -27.74 1.57 14.66
CA ALA A 10 -27.03 2.83 14.60
C ALA A 10 -26.31 2.90 13.25
N ILE A 11 -26.89 3.63 12.30
CA ILE A 11 -26.17 4.08 11.11
C ILE A 11 -25.12 5.06 11.62
N ALA A 12 -23.87 4.63 11.71
CA ALA A 12 -22.75 5.51 11.99
C ALA A 12 -22.73 6.58 10.89
N GLN A 13 -23.15 7.80 11.23
CA GLN A 13 -22.93 8.96 10.37
C GLN A 13 -21.41 9.13 10.29
N ASN A 14 -20.84 8.89 9.10
CA ASN A 14 -19.45 9.18 8.82
C ASN A 14 -19.27 10.70 8.96
N ALA A 15 -18.84 11.15 10.13
CA ALA A 15 -18.32 12.50 10.29
C ALA A 15 -17.18 12.67 9.27
N SER A 16 -17.36 13.58 8.32
CA SER A 16 -16.37 13.90 7.30
C SER A 16 -15.08 14.29 8.02
N GLN A 17 -14.03 13.48 7.89
CA GLN A 17 -12.72 13.82 8.44
C GLN A 17 -12.23 15.07 7.71
N SER A 18 -11.89 16.12 8.46
CA SER A 18 -11.25 17.30 7.88
C SER A 18 -10.00 16.83 7.09
N PRO A 19 -9.74 17.37 5.89
CA PRO A 19 -8.55 17.00 5.11
C PRO A 19 -7.24 17.22 5.90
N ASN A 20 -7.26 18.07 6.93
CA ASN A 20 -6.13 18.37 7.81
C ASN A 20 -6.05 17.52 9.09
N SER A 21 -7.04 16.66 9.36
CA SER A 21 -6.95 15.72 10.49
C SER A 21 -5.89 14.65 10.23
N PRO A 22 -5.23 14.11 11.27
CA PRO A 22 -4.35 12.95 11.11
C PRO A 22 -5.08 11.82 10.37
N PHE A 23 -4.43 11.23 9.38
CA PHE A 23 -5.03 10.12 8.64
C PHE A 23 -5.03 8.86 9.49
N GLU A 24 -6.17 8.18 9.53
CA GLU A 24 -6.26 6.82 10.03
C GLU A 24 -7.36 6.02 9.33
N LEU A 25 -7.11 4.73 9.12
CA LEU A 25 -8.15 3.79 8.66
C LEU A 25 -8.85 3.18 9.86
N LYS A 26 -10.16 3.37 10.00
CA LYS A 26 -10.93 2.85 11.14
C LYS A 26 -11.22 1.34 11.02
N ASN A 27 -11.53 0.72 12.15
CA ASN A 27 -12.02 -0.65 12.18
C ASN A 27 -13.33 -0.77 11.37
N GLY A 28 -13.42 -1.78 10.51
CA GLY A 28 -14.55 -2.02 9.60
C GLY A 28 -14.49 -1.24 8.28
N GLU A 29 -13.39 -0.52 8.01
CA GLU A 29 -13.25 0.19 6.73
C GLU A 29 -13.13 -0.74 5.53
N ARG A 30 -13.74 -0.33 4.44
CA ARG A 30 -13.72 -1.00 3.13
C ARG A 30 -13.09 -0.04 2.15
N VAL A 31 -11.80 -0.25 1.90
CA VAL A 31 -10.95 0.59 1.08
C VAL A 31 -10.99 0.10 -0.36
N VAL A 32 -11.24 1.01 -1.28
CA VAL A 32 -11.18 0.76 -2.72
C VAL A 32 -10.05 1.57 -3.34
N PHE A 33 -9.18 0.91 -4.10
CA PHE A 33 -8.26 1.57 -5.02
C PHE A 33 -8.93 1.64 -6.39
N LEU A 34 -9.28 2.84 -6.86
CA LEU A 34 -10.00 3.05 -8.11
C LEU A 34 -9.22 3.99 -9.04
N GLY A 35 -8.92 3.55 -10.26
CA GLY A 35 -8.06 4.29 -11.15
C GLY A 35 -7.63 3.47 -12.36
N ASN A 36 -6.52 3.88 -12.97
CA ASN A 36 -5.95 3.23 -14.14
C ASN A 36 -4.87 2.18 -13.77
N SER A 37 -3.87 1.99 -14.64
CA SER A 37 -2.76 1.05 -14.44
C SER A 37 -1.90 1.34 -13.20
N LEU A 38 -1.96 2.55 -12.61
CA LEU A 38 -1.32 2.84 -11.31
C LEU A 38 -1.84 1.94 -10.19
N PHE A 39 -3.12 1.56 -10.24
CA PHE A 39 -3.68 0.60 -9.29
C PHE A 39 -3.72 -0.80 -9.88
N GLU A 40 -4.12 -0.98 -11.14
CA GLU A 40 -4.21 -2.33 -11.72
C GLU A 40 -2.87 -3.07 -11.62
N ASN A 41 -1.74 -2.42 -11.91
CA ASN A 41 -0.46 -3.13 -11.95
C ASN A 41 0.09 -3.48 -10.55
N ASP A 42 -0.36 -2.82 -9.46
CA ASP A 42 -0.05 -3.28 -8.09
C ASP A 42 -0.65 -4.66 -7.81
N PHE A 43 -1.57 -5.16 -8.65
CA PHE A 43 -2.02 -6.55 -8.62
C PHE A 43 -0.85 -7.55 -8.55
N GLN A 44 0.24 -7.27 -9.27
CA GLN A 44 1.40 -8.15 -9.31
C GLN A 44 2.25 -8.08 -8.03
N TYR A 45 2.14 -7.00 -7.26
CA TYR A 45 3.08 -6.69 -6.19
C TYR A 45 2.43 -6.52 -4.81
N GLY A 46 1.25 -5.94 -4.71
CA GLY A 46 0.43 -5.86 -3.51
C GLY A 46 0.97 -4.92 -2.43
N TYR A 47 1.84 -3.96 -2.79
CA TYR A 47 2.50 -3.11 -1.80
C TYR A 47 1.55 -2.09 -1.16
N LEU A 48 0.56 -1.59 -1.89
CA LEU A 48 -0.34 -0.56 -1.36
C LEU A 48 -1.24 -1.13 -0.26
N GLU A 49 -1.86 -2.28 -0.51
CA GLU A 49 -2.65 -3.00 0.48
C GLU A 49 -1.79 -3.45 1.67
N LEU A 50 -0.61 -4.01 1.41
CA LEU A 50 0.30 -4.48 2.45
C LEU A 50 0.73 -3.34 3.39
N ALA A 51 1.08 -2.18 2.83
CA ALA A 51 1.51 -1.03 3.61
C ALA A 51 0.41 -0.55 4.56
N LEU A 52 -0.82 -0.43 4.07
CA LEU A 52 -1.95 -0.01 4.91
C LEU A 52 -2.37 -1.10 5.90
N SER A 53 -2.37 -2.36 5.50
CA SER A 53 -2.73 -3.50 6.36
C SER A 53 -1.80 -3.65 7.57
N THR A 54 -0.50 -3.42 7.38
CA THR A 54 0.52 -3.52 8.44
C THR A 54 0.62 -2.28 9.31
N ARG A 55 -0.09 -1.19 8.95
CA ARG A 55 -0.13 0.05 9.74
C ARG A 55 -1.08 -0.05 10.94
N TRP A 56 -2.17 -0.78 10.76
CA TRP A 56 -3.21 -1.00 11.77
C TRP A 56 -3.48 -2.50 11.92
N PRO A 57 -2.52 -3.25 12.51
CA PRO A 57 -2.61 -4.71 12.59
C PRO A 57 -3.78 -5.21 13.46
N ASP A 58 -4.40 -4.33 14.23
CA ASP A 58 -5.52 -4.58 15.13
C ASP A 58 -6.90 -4.23 14.54
N ARG A 59 -6.98 -3.66 13.32
CA ARG A 59 -8.24 -3.17 12.72
C ARG A 59 -8.71 -4.03 11.55
N ASP A 60 -9.93 -4.53 11.56
CA ASP A 60 -10.54 -5.26 10.43
C ASP A 60 -10.78 -4.29 9.27
N ILE A 61 -9.87 -4.30 8.29
CA ILE A 61 -9.93 -3.42 7.11
C ILE A 61 -9.87 -4.33 5.89
N THR A 62 -10.78 -4.12 4.95
CA THR A 62 -10.77 -4.87 3.68
C THR A 62 -10.40 -3.96 2.53
N PHE A 63 -9.71 -4.53 1.54
CA PHE A 63 -9.20 -3.83 0.38
C PHE A 63 -9.68 -4.47 -0.90
N ARG A 64 -10.10 -3.64 -1.85
CA ARG A 64 -10.47 -4.04 -3.22
C ARG A 64 -9.74 -3.16 -4.23
N ASN A 65 -9.04 -3.78 -5.16
CA ASN A 65 -8.39 -3.10 -6.26
C ASN A 65 -9.32 -3.14 -7.48
N LEU A 66 -9.90 -1.99 -7.81
CA LEU A 66 -10.75 -1.78 -8.99
C LEU A 66 -10.03 -0.98 -10.08
N GLY A 67 -8.68 -0.96 -10.04
CA GLY A 67 -7.86 -0.41 -11.09
C GLY A 67 -8.12 -1.10 -12.43
N TRP A 68 -8.07 -0.35 -13.52
CA TRP A 68 -8.25 -0.88 -14.87
C TRP A 68 -7.29 -0.21 -15.85
N THR A 69 -6.43 -0.98 -16.51
CA THR A 69 -5.45 -0.40 -17.44
C THR A 69 -6.15 0.30 -18.61
N GLY A 70 -5.75 1.55 -18.86
CA GLY A 70 -6.35 2.41 -19.91
C GLY A 70 -7.62 3.14 -19.49
N ASP A 71 -8.11 2.96 -18.27
CA ASP A 71 -9.28 3.71 -17.79
C ASP A 71 -8.99 5.21 -17.70
N ASN A 72 -10.02 5.99 -18.06
CA ASN A 72 -10.19 7.38 -17.67
C ASN A 72 -11.35 7.50 -16.65
N VAL A 73 -11.67 8.72 -16.21
CA VAL A 73 -12.80 9.00 -15.29
C VAL A 73 -14.19 8.56 -15.80
N TYR A 74 -14.31 8.17 -17.07
CA TYR A 74 -15.53 7.62 -17.67
C TYR A 74 -15.50 6.08 -17.83
N GLY A 75 -14.41 5.42 -17.44
CA GLY A 75 -14.30 3.95 -17.53
C GLY A 75 -14.35 3.41 -18.96
N ILE A 76 -13.91 4.19 -19.96
CA ILE A 76 -14.06 3.83 -21.39
C ILE A 76 -13.40 2.48 -21.70
N ALA A 77 -12.27 2.17 -21.08
CA ALA A 77 -11.55 0.90 -21.28
C ALA A 77 -12.29 -0.34 -20.73
N ARG A 78 -13.37 -0.14 -19.95
CA ARG A 78 -14.25 -1.22 -19.48
C ARG A 78 -15.32 -1.61 -20.49
N SER A 79 -15.52 -0.84 -21.56
CA SER A 79 -16.56 -1.10 -22.54
C SER A 79 -16.39 -2.47 -23.20
N THR A 80 -17.51 -3.12 -23.48
CA THR A 80 -17.55 -4.37 -24.25
C THR A 80 -18.07 -4.09 -25.66
N ILE A 81 -18.07 -5.12 -26.54
CA ILE A 81 -18.53 -5.00 -27.94
C ILE A 81 -20.04 -4.65 -28.00
N THR A 82 -20.81 -4.97 -26.96
CA THR A 82 -22.23 -4.65 -26.88
C THR A 82 -22.46 -3.38 -26.09
N ASN A 83 -23.33 -2.50 -26.61
CA ASN A 83 -23.79 -1.30 -25.93
C ASN A 83 -25.34 -1.31 -25.88
N PRO A 84 -25.99 -1.31 -24.71
CA PRO A 84 -25.50 -1.26 -23.29
C PRO A 84 -25.11 -2.63 -22.66
N PRO A 85 -24.46 -2.66 -21.46
CA PRO A 85 -24.04 -1.52 -20.61
C PRO A 85 -22.78 -0.80 -21.11
N THR A 86 -22.67 0.50 -20.86
CA THR A 86 -21.47 1.30 -21.20
C THR A 86 -20.31 1.03 -20.23
N GLY A 87 -19.10 1.43 -20.59
CA GLY A 87 -17.94 1.37 -19.67
C GLY A 87 -18.17 2.16 -18.36
N TYR A 88 -18.88 3.29 -18.43
CA TYR A 88 -19.24 4.07 -17.25
C TYR A 88 -20.25 3.33 -16.36
N ASP A 89 -21.25 2.67 -16.95
CA ASP A 89 -22.22 1.86 -16.19
C ASP A 89 -21.50 0.74 -15.44
N LEU A 90 -20.57 0.05 -16.11
CA LEU A 90 -19.75 -1.01 -15.50
C LEU A 90 -18.87 -0.47 -14.36
N LEU A 91 -18.27 0.71 -14.54
CA LEU A 91 -17.50 1.38 -13.48
C LEU A 91 -18.39 1.68 -12.27
N MET A 92 -19.56 2.29 -12.48
CA MET A 92 -20.51 2.63 -11.40
C MET A 92 -21.03 1.39 -10.68
N GLU A 93 -21.34 0.32 -11.42
CA GLU A 93 -21.78 -0.96 -10.88
C GLU A 93 -20.69 -1.58 -9.98
N SER A 94 -19.46 -1.61 -10.46
CA SER A 94 -18.31 -2.18 -9.74
C SER A 94 -18.04 -1.43 -8.44
N LEU A 95 -18.03 -0.10 -8.49
CA LEU A 95 -17.85 0.75 -7.32
C LEU A 95 -18.99 0.56 -6.30
N THR A 96 -20.24 0.48 -6.78
CA THR A 96 -21.42 0.27 -5.93
C THR A 96 -21.37 -1.11 -5.24
N LYS A 97 -21.02 -2.17 -5.98
CA LYS A 97 -20.90 -3.54 -5.45
C LYS A 97 -19.82 -3.66 -4.37
N ALA A 98 -18.72 -2.92 -4.50
CA ALA A 98 -17.64 -2.90 -3.50
C ALA A 98 -18.07 -2.29 -2.16
N LYS A 99 -19.18 -1.52 -2.13
CA LYS A 99 -19.72 -0.85 -0.93
C LYS A 99 -18.65 -0.09 -0.14
N PRO A 100 -17.81 0.76 -0.76
CA PRO A 100 -16.67 1.37 -0.08
C PRO A 100 -17.09 2.20 1.15
N THR A 101 -16.16 2.37 2.08
CA THR A 101 -16.20 3.49 3.05
C THR A 101 -15.13 4.53 2.73
N LEU A 102 -14.08 4.13 2.01
CA LEU A 102 -13.00 4.99 1.55
C LEU A 102 -12.57 4.59 0.14
N VAL A 103 -12.37 5.58 -0.73
CA VAL A 103 -11.90 5.38 -2.11
C VAL A 103 -10.65 6.21 -2.36
N PHE A 104 -9.55 5.56 -2.72
CA PHE A 104 -8.38 6.22 -3.31
C PHE A 104 -8.60 6.35 -4.82
N LEU A 105 -8.58 7.57 -5.34
CA LEU A 105 -8.85 7.91 -6.75
C LEU A 105 -7.56 8.27 -7.49
N GLY A 106 -7.12 7.42 -8.42
CA GLY A 106 -5.89 7.54 -9.20
C GLY A 106 -6.17 7.69 -10.69
N TYR A 107 -6.59 8.90 -11.10
CA TYR A 107 -6.91 9.26 -12.48
C TYR A 107 -6.13 10.53 -12.91
N GLY A 108 -6.27 10.92 -14.18
CA GLY A 108 -5.61 12.09 -14.77
C GLY A 108 -4.39 11.74 -15.61
N GLY A 109 -3.80 10.54 -15.42
CA GLY A 109 -2.65 10.10 -16.21
C GLY A 109 -2.98 9.77 -17.67
N VAL A 110 -4.15 9.19 -17.92
CA VAL A 110 -4.61 8.87 -19.29
C VAL A 110 -5.14 10.14 -19.95
N GLU A 111 -5.94 10.91 -19.21
CA GLU A 111 -6.63 12.11 -19.68
C GLU A 111 -5.67 13.25 -20.02
N ALA A 112 -4.53 13.35 -19.34
CA ALA A 112 -3.50 14.34 -19.68
C ALA A 112 -2.96 14.20 -21.12
N GLN A 113 -3.18 13.07 -21.80
CA GLN A 113 -2.82 12.91 -23.22
C GLN A 113 -3.68 13.78 -24.16
N ASP A 114 -4.90 14.15 -23.74
CA ASP A 114 -5.78 15.05 -24.48
C ASP A 114 -5.37 16.53 -24.32
N GLY A 115 -4.29 16.80 -23.58
CA GLY A 115 -3.75 18.12 -23.35
C GLY A 115 -4.71 19.02 -22.56
N GLU A 116 -4.57 20.33 -22.77
CA GLU A 116 -5.42 21.34 -22.10
C GLU A 116 -6.89 21.22 -22.54
N ALA A 117 -7.14 20.80 -23.79
CA ALA A 117 -8.49 20.62 -24.31
C ALA A 117 -9.30 19.55 -23.56
N GLY A 118 -8.65 18.52 -23.02
CA GLY A 118 -9.29 17.46 -22.23
C GLY A 118 -9.63 17.88 -20.79
N LEU A 119 -9.10 18.99 -20.29
CA LEU A 119 -9.12 19.31 -18.86
C LEU A 119 -10.54 19.53 -18.32
N ALA A 120 -11.39 20.22 -19.07
CA ALA A 120 -12.78 20.47 -18.67
C ALA A 120 -13.56 19.14 -18.55
N THR A 121 -13.45 18.28 -19.56
CA THR A 121 -14.09 16.95 -19.59
C THR A 121 -13.59 16.04 -18.47
N PHE A 122 -12.30 16.12 -18.13
CA PHE A 122 -11.72 15.40 -17.00
C PHE A 122 -12.28 15.89 -15.67
N ILE A 123 -12.32 17.21 -15.43
CA ILE A 123 -12.87 17.78 -14.19
C ILE A 123 -14.34 17.40 -14.02
N GLU A 124 -15.13 17.42 -15.09
CA GLU A 124 -16.52 16.97 -15.07
C GLU A 124 -16.63 15.50 -14.67
N GLY A 125 -15.87 14.61 -15.30
CA GLY A 125 -15.91 13.17 -15.02
C GLY A 125 -15.44 12.86 -13.60
N LEU A 126 -14.38 13.50 -13.14
CA LEU A 126 -13.89 13.36 -11.77
C LEU A 126 -14.92 13.87 -10.76
N THR A 127 -15.62 14.97 -11.05
CA THR A 127 -16.71 15.48 -10.21
C THR A 127 -17.84 14.46 -10.09
N LYS A 128 -18.26 13.86 -11.22
CA LYS A 128 -19.29 12.79 -11.22
C LYS A 128 -18.86 11.57 -10.41
N LEU A 129 -17.58 11.19 -10.46
CA LEU A 129 -17.05 10.11 -9.62
C LEU A 129 -17.10 10.46 -8.13
N LEU A 130 -16.71 11.69 -7.75
CA LEU A 130 -16.81 12.15 -6.37
C LEU A 130 -18.26 12.16 -5.88
N ASP A 131 -19.20 12.65 -6.69
CA ASP A 131 -20.63 12.64 -6.36
C ASP A 131 -21.14 11.21 -6.15
N LYS A 132 -20.69 10.24 -6.97
CA LYS A 132 -21.02 8.83 -6.75
C LYS A 132 -20.46 8.29 -5.44
N VAL A 133 -19.19 8.60 -5.12
CA VAL A 133 -18.56 8.17 -3.86
C VAL A 133 -19.31 8.74 -2.66
N ASP A 134 -19.67 10.03 -2.71
CA ASP A 134 -20.47 10.70 -1.68
C ASP A 134 -21.87 10.09 -1.55
N GLN A 135 -22.54 9.78 -2.67
CA GLN A 135 -23.84 9.10 -2.69
C GLN A 135 -23.79 7.71 -2.00
N LEU A 136 -22.66 7.01 -2.12
CA LEU A 136 -22.44 5.73 -1.45
C LEU A 136 -22.11 5.86 0.05
N GLY A 137 -21.99 7.09 0.58
CA GLY A 137 -21.62 7.36 1.96
C GLY A 137 -20.14 7.12 2.28
N ALA A 138 -19.30 7.06 1.24
CA ALA A 138 -17.86 6.84 1.35
C ALA A 138 -17.07 8.16 1.32
N ASN A 139 -15.87 8.16 1.86
CA ASN A 139 -14.92 9.26 1.69
C ASN A 139 -14.01 9.03 0.47
N ALA A 140 -13.42 10.11 -0.06
CA ALA A 140 -12.48 10.06 -1.18
C ALA A 140 -11.13 10.67 -0.79
N ILE A 141 -10.06 10.03 -1.26
CA ILE A 141 -8.70 10.58 -1.29
C ILE A 141 -8.25 10.63 -2.74
N LEU A 142 -7.87 11.80 -3.22
CA LEU A 142 -7.46 11.99 -4.60
C LEU A 142 -5.93 11.97 -4.68
N LEU A 143 -5.39 11.27 -5.66
CA LEU A 143 -3.95 11.15 -5.90
C LEU A 143 -3.60 11.99 -7.13
N SER A 144 -2.44 12.62 -7.13
CA SER A 144 -1.87 13.13 -8.38
C SER A 144 -1.57 11.97 -9.35
N PRO A 145 -1.54 12.22 -10.67
CA PRO A 145 -0.83 11.34 -11.57
C PRO A 145 0.67 11.25 -11.20
N ILE A 146 1.34 10.21 -11.68
CA ILE A 146 2.79 10.02 -11.55
C ILE A 146 3.51 10.49 -12.84
N PRO A 147 4.79 10.88 -12.78
CA PRO A 147 5.54 11.33 -13.96
C PRO A 147 5.79 10.20 -14.96
N VAL A 148 5.92 10.57 -16.23
CA VAL A 148 6.58 9.75 -17.24
C VAL A 148 8.10 9.84 -17.03
N LEU A 149 8.75 8.69 -16.93
CA LEU A 149 10.16 8.49 -16.62
C LEU A 149 10.96 7.85 -17.77
N THR A 150 10.36 7.75 -18.97
CA THR A 150 11.07 7.22 -20.14
C THR A 150 12.29 8.08 -20.47
N THR A 151 13.39 7.44 -20.85
CA THR A 151 14.60 8.08 -21.36
C THR A 151 14.61 8.21 -22.88
N ASP A 152 13.52 7.80 -23.54
CA ASP A 152 13.34 7.92 -24.98
C ASP A 152 13.23 9.39 -25.41
N LEU A 153 14.33 9.90 -25.99
CA LEU A 153 14.48 11.29 -26.42
C LEU A 153 13.56 11.67 -27.59
N THR A 154 12.94 10.69 -28.26
CA THR A 154 11.97 10.97 -29.33
C THR A 154 10.61 11.41 -28.79
N GLN A 155 10.35 11.17 -27.50
CA GLN A 155 9.10 11.53 -26.84
C GLN A 155 9.21 12.91 -26.20
N ASN A 156 8.13 13.70 -26.29
CA ASN A 156 8.03 14.97 -25.57
C ASN A 156 7.75 14.73 -24.07
N VAL A 157 8.73 14.18 -23.35
CA VAL A 157 8.61 13.83 -21.92
C VAL A 157 8.37 15.08 -21.07
N ALA A 158 9.08 16.17 -21.36
CA ALA A 158 8.90 17.43 -20.64
C ALA A 158 7.48 17.99 -20.80
N GLY A 159 6.95 18.03 -22.02
CA GLY A 159 5.58 18.49 -22.28
C GLY A 159 4.51 17.57 -21.67
N ARG A 160 4.72 16.25 -21.72
CA ARG A 160 3.83 15.28 -21.06
C ARG A 160 3.81 15.47 -19.55
N ASN A 161 4.98 15.62 -18.93
CA ASN A 161 5.09 15.87 -17.49
C ASN A 161 4.49 17.21 -17.08
N ALA A 162 4.68 18.27 -17.87
CA ALA A 162 4.02 19.56 -17.63
C ALA A 162 2.48 19.45 -17.68
N MET A 163 1.94 18.65 -18.59
CA MET A 163 0.50 18.40 -18.64
C MET A 163 0.00 17.56 -17.46
N LEU A 164 0.76 16.55 -17.04
CA LEU A 164 0.44 15.77 -15.83
C LEU A 164 0.43 16.66 -14.58
N GLU A 165 1.36 17.62 -14.45
CA GLU A 165 1.34 18.61 -13.37
C GLU A 165 0.12 19.54 -13.44
N THR A 166 -0.31 19.92 -14.65
CA THR A 166 -1.54 20.70 -14.85
C THR A 166 -2.78 19.94 -14.35
N TYR A 167 -2.89 18.66 -14.70
CA TYR A 167 -3.98 17.80 -14.21
C TYR A 167 -3.87 17.57 -12.70
N ALA A 168 -2.65 17.38 -12.17
CA ALA A 168 -2.41 17.27 -10.73
C ALA A 168 -2.91 18.52 -9.96
N ALA A 169 -2.67 19.73 -10.48
CA ALA A 169 -3.14 20.97 -9.91
C ALA A 169 -4.68 21.08 -9.94
N ALA A 170 -5.32 20.64 -11.04
CA ALA A 170 -6.78 20.59 -11.13
C ALA A 170 -7.40 19.61 -10.10
N ILE A 171 -6.80 18.43 -9.93
CA ILE A 171 -7.19 17.44 -8.91
C ILE A 171 -7.07 18.05 -7.51
N ALA A 172 -5.95 18.70 -7.20
CA ALA A 172 -5.72 19.34 -5.91
C ALA A 172 -6.78 20.44 -5.63
N ARG A 173 -7.08 21.28 -6.63
CA ARG A 173 -8.11 22.32 -6.53
C ARG A 173 -9.49 21.74 -6.27
N LEU A 174 -9.88 20.71 -7.03
CA LEU A 174 -11.18 20.05 -6.85
C LEU A 174 -11.28 19.37 -5.48
N ALA A 175 -10.22 18.69 -5.04
CA ALA A 175 -10.15 18.10 -3.70
C ALA A 175 -10.37 19.15 -2.62
N SER A 176 -9.67 20.28 -2.70
CA SER A 176 -9.84 21.41 -1.77
C SER A 176 -11.28 21.95 -1.77
N GLN A 177 -11.86 22.20 -2.95
CA GLN A 177 -13.25 22.67 -3.10
C GLN A 177 -14.27 21.71 -2.51
N ARG A 178 -14.00 20.40 -2.58
CA ARG A 178 -14.87 19.33 -2.05
C ARG A 178 -14.51 18.90 -0.63
N GLY A 179 -13.57 19.57 0.03
CA GLY A 179 -13.10 19.21 1.37
C GLY A 179 -12.47 17.81 1.46
N LYS A 180 -11.93 17.30 0.35
CA LYS A 180 -11.29 15.98 0.26
C LYS A 180 -9.78 16.10 0.46
N ARG A 181 -9.16 15.01 0.90
CA ARG A 181 -7.70 14.92 0.99
C ARG A 181 -7.11 14.70 -0.40
N TYR A 182 -6.01 15.40 -0.67
CA TYR A 182 -5.19 15.23 -1.87
C TYR A 182 -3.79 14.75 -1.49
N LEU A 183 -3.26 13.80 -2.26
CA LEU A 183 -1.90 13.28 -2.12
C LEU A 183 -1.10 13.60 -3.39
N ASP A 184 -0.07 14.43 -3.26
CA ASP A 184 0.92 14.59 -4.32
C ASP A 184 1.89 13.40 -4.29
N LEU A 185 1.88 12.62 -5.38
CA LEU A 185 2.78 11.51 -5.64
C LEU A 185 3.73 11.81 -6.80
N PHE A 186 3.50 12.89 -7.56
CA PHE A 186 4.27 13.22 -8.75
C PHE A 186 5.73 13.49 -8.38
N LYS A 187 5.96 14.45 -7.47
CA LYS A 187 7.32 14.85 -7.06
C LYS A 187 8.06 13.72 -6.32
N PRO A 188 7.45 12.99 -5.36
CA PRO A 188 8.10 11.85 -4.73
C PRO A 188 8.55 10.77 -5.73
N VAL A 189 7.67 10.37 -6.66
CA VAL A 189 8.00 9.35 -7.66
C VAL A 189 9.08 9.85 -8.63
N GLN A 190 9.03 11.12 -9.03
CA GLN A 190 10.06 11.74 -9.86
C GLN A 190 11.45 11.69 -9.20
N ALA A 191 11.54 12.05 -7.92
CA ALA A 191 12.80 12.07 -7.19
C ALA A 191 13.42 10.66 -7.07
N ILE A 192 12.59 9.64 -6.84
CA ILE A 192 13.05 8.24 -6.75
C ILE A 192 13.49 7.72 -8.12
N GLY A 193 12.77 8.10 -9.19
CA GLY A 193 13.13 7.73 -10.56
C GLY A 193 14.49 8.28 -11.02
N GLN A 194 14.99 9.35 -10.40
CA GLN A 194 16.35 9.87 -10.62
C GLN A 194 17.44 9.04 -9.93
N GLN A 195 17.07 8.27 -8.89
CA GLN A 195 18.02 7.47 -8.11
C GLN A 195 18.08 6.02 -8.60
N THR A 196 16.98 5.51 -9.16
CA THR A 196 16.90 4.12 -9.61
C THR A 196 15.81 3.89 -10.64
N THR A 197 15.93 2.79 -11.38
CA THR A 197 14.90 2.33 -12.32
C THR A 197 13.68 1.82 -11.57
N ILE A 198 12.58 2.57 -11.64
CA ILE A 198 11.32 2.23 -10.97
C ILE A 198 10.17 1.91 -11.93
N THR A 199 10.43 1.88 -13.24
CA THR A 199 9.44 1.57 -14.28
C THR A 199 9.99 0.55 -15.27
N ASP A 200 9.14 -0.29 -15.83
CA ASP A 200 9.53 -1.23 -16.90
C ASP A 200 9.66 -0.55 -18.26
N ASN A 201 8.84 0.47 -18.53
CA ASN A 201 8.74 1.11 -19.84
C ASN A 201 8.70 2.65 -19.77
N GLY A 202 9.09 3.24 -18.64
CA GLY A 202 9.01 4.67 -18.41
C GLY A 202 7.62 5.20 -18.03
N ILE A 203 6.60 4.34 -17.93
CA ILE A 203 5.23 4.72 -17.55
C ILE A 203 4.72 3.82 -16.41
N HIS A 204 4.81 2.51 -16.58
CA HIS A 204 4.32 1.53 -15.61
C HIS A 204 5.39 1.21 -14.59
N LEU A 205 5.05 1.35 -13.31
CA LEU A 205 5.94 1.03 -12.20
C LEU A 205 6.25 -0.47 -12.18
N ASN A 206 7.51 -0.80 -11.91
CA ASN A 206 7.96 -2.16 -11.59
C ASN A 206 7.85 -2.40 -10.08
N GLU A 207 8.30 -3.56 -9.59
CA GLU A 207 8.25 -3.91 -8.17
C GLU A 207 8.92 -2.85 -7.27
N THR A 208 10.12 -2.39 -7.65
CA THR A 208 10.86 -1.35 -6.93
C THR A 208 10.07 -0.04 -6.90
N GLY A 209 9.40 0.30 -8.00
CA GLY A 209 8.51 1.46 -8.08
C GLY A 209 7.34 1.37 -7.10
N TYR A 210 6.67 0.22 -7.00
CA TYR A 210 5.55 0.03 -6.06
C TYR A 210 5.99 0.03 -4.59
N TYR A 211 7.16 -0.54 -4.28
CA TYR A 211 7.75 -0.46 -2.95
C TYR A 211 7.95 1.01 -2.52
N TYR A 212 8.48 1.86 -3.41
CA TYR A 212 8.66 3.29 -3.14
C TYR A 212 7.35 4.08 -3.18
N LEU A 213 6.41 3.72 -4.05
CA LEU A 213 5.08 4.32 -4.10
C LEU A 213 4.35 4.12 -2.77
N ALA A 214 4.40 2.92 -2.18
CA ALA A 214 3.79 2.64 -0.88
C ALA A 214 4.40 3.51 0.24
N THR A 215 5.72 3.67 0.24
CA THR A 215 6.42 4.58 1.16
C THR A 215 5.98 6.03 0.96
N ALA A 216 5.94 6.50 -0.30
CA ALA A 216 5.54 7.86 -0.64
C ALA A 216 4.08 8.11 -0.22
N LEU A 217 3.20 7.15 -0.44
CA LEU A 217 1.80 7.20 -0.04
C LEU A 217 1.65 7.31 1.49
N GLU A 218 2.35 6.50 2.28
CA GLU A 218 2.34 6.64 3.74
C GLU A 218 2.80 8.02 4.21
N LYS A 219 3.89 8.54 3.61
CA LYS A 219 4.41 9.86 3.93
C LYS A 219 3.41 10.97 3.55
N SER A 220 2.82 10.91 2.36
CA SER A 220 1.82 11.89 1.90
C SER A 220 0.53 11.84 2.73
N LEU A 221 0.20 10.69 3.33
CA LEU A 221 -0.90 10.56 4.29
C LEU A 221 -0.56 11.20 5.66
N GLY A 222 0.68 11.62 5.88
CA GLY A 222 1.17 12.17 7.15
C GLY A 222 1.43 11.10 8.21
N LEU A 223 1.63 9.84 7.81
CA LEU A 223 1.93 8.76 8.73
C LEU A 223 3.38 8.87 9.21
N PRO A 224 3.67 8.66 10.51
CA PRO A 224 5.03 8.72 11.01
C PRO A 224 5.91 7.60 10.41
N PRO A 225 7.24 7.69 10.49
CA PRO A 225 8.12 6.60 10.11
C PRO A 225 7.69 5.27 10.75
N ARG A 226 7.83 4.15 10.01
CA ARG A 226 7.48 2.82 10.53
C ARG A 226 8.33 2.46 11.74
N PHE A 227 9.60 2.80 11.68
CA PHE A 227 10.58 2.51 12.72
C PHE A 227 11.27 3.78 13.19
N THR A 228 11.72 3.74 14.43
CA THR A 228 12.65 4.71 15.02
C THR A 228 13.98 4.02 15.23
N SER A 229 15.09 4.76 15.16
CA SER A 229 16.40 4.17 15.46
C SER A 229 16.42 3.61 16.89
N VAL A 230 17.01 2.44 17.02
CA VAL A 230 17.23 1.74 18.28
C VAL A 230 18.69 1.89 18.65
N THR A 231 18.99 2.37 19.86
CA THR A 231 20.37 2.42 20.36
C THR A 231 20.53 1.58 21.61
N ILE A 232 21.55 0.72 21.61
CA ILE A 232 22.00 -0.05 22.77
C ILE A 232 23.43 0.40 23.12
N ALA A 233 23.62 1.00 24.29
CA ALA A 233 24.94 1.36 24.80
C ALA A 233 25.44 0.24 25.71
N ALA A 234 26.44 -0.52 25.26
CA ALA A 234 27.12 -1.53 26.06
C ALA A 234 28.01 -0.83 27.10
N GLY A 235 27.58 -0.82 28.36
CA GLY A 235 28.33 -0.24 29.48
C GLY A 235 29.19 -1.29 30.21
N LYS A 236 30.12 -0.82 31.04
CA LYS A 236 30.95 -1.70 31.89
C LYS A 236 30.15 -2.47 32.95
N ASN A 237 29.05 -1.89 33.43
CA ASN A 237 28.23 -2.45 34.53
C ASN A 237 26.84 -2.88 34.08
N ALA A 238 26.23 -2.17 33.13
CA ALA A 238 24.94 -2.50 32.53
C ALA A 238 24.82 -1.86 31.15
N ALA A 239 24.09 -2.51 30.24
CA ALA A 239 23.70 -1.90 28.98
C ALA A 239 22.48 -0.99 29.17
N VAL A 240 22.41 0.10 28.40
CA VAL A 240 21.27 1.04 28.40
C VAL A 240 20.65 1.03 27.01
N THR A 241 19.32 0.94 26.93
CA THR A 241 18.58 0.96 25.66
C THR A 241 17.77 2.23 25.49
N THR A 242 17.58 2.63 24.24
CA THR A 242 16.63 3.67 23.82
C THR A 242 15.84 3.16 22.61
N GLY A 243 14.64 3.69 22.42
CA GLY A 243 13.72 3.19 21.39
C GLY A 243 12.98 1.93 21.83
N THR A 244 12.74 1.00 20.90
CA THR A 244 11.92 -0.20 21.12
C THR A 244 12.68 -1.39 21.72
N ALA A 245 13.99 -1.26 22.01
CA ALA A 245 14.78 -2.36 22.56
C ALA A 245 14.56 -2.56 24.06
N LYS A 246 14.38 -3.84 24.45
CA LYS A 246 14.35 -4.29 25.85
C LYS A 246 15.41 -5.35 26.07
N LEU A 247 16.31 -5.12 27.03
CA LEU A 247 17.32 -6.12 27.45
C LEU A 247 16.63 -7.26 28.19
N LEU A 248 17.05 -8.50 27.94
CA LEU A 248 16.41 -9.69 28.50
C LEU A 248 17.17 -10.34 29.65
N ASN A 249 18.49 -10.12 29.77
CA ASN A 249 19.32 -10.74 30.81
C ASN A 249 20.04 -9.69 31.68
N ALA A 250 20.15 -9.96 32.99
CA ALA A 250 20.87 -9.15 33.96
C ALA A 250 22.40 -9.39 33.95
N GLU A 251 22.85 -10.53 33.41
CA GLU A 251 24.27 -10.90 33.25
C GLU A 251 24.84 -10.49 31.88
N ASN A 252 24.46 -9.30 31.38
CA ASN A 252 25.06 -8.76 30.16
C ASN A 252 26.54 -8.45 30.43
N SER A 253 27.42 -9.40 30.14
CA SER A 253 28.84 -9.11 29.96
C SER A 253 29.00 -8.16 28.77
N PRO A 254 29.94 -7.20 28.79
CA PRO A 254 30.18 -6.30 27.66
C PRO A 254 30.54 -7.01 26.34
N ALA A 255 30.69 -8.35 26.35
CA ALA A 255 30.92 -9.17 25.17
C ALA A 255 29.62 -9.64 24.48
N THR A 256 28.56 -9.97 25.22
CA THR A 256 27.34 -10.59 24.66
C THR A 256 26.09 -9.90 25.17
N LEU A 257 25.24 -9.45 24.25
CA LEU A 257 23.99 -8.75 24.55
C LEU A 257 22.81 -9.59 24.09
N THR A 258 21.80 -9.75 24.96
CA THR A 258 20.53 -10.39 24.60
C THR A 258 19.39 -9.40 24.81
N PHE A 259 18.62 -9.14 23.75
CA PHE A 259 17.55 -8.15 23.76
C PHE A 259 16.39 -8.56 22.85
N SER A 260 15.24 -7.93 23.05
CA SER A 260 14.10 -7.99 22.13
C SER A 260 13.84 -6.61 21.54
N LEU A 261 13.23 -6.57 20.36
CA LEU A 261 12.69 -5.35 19.76
C LEU A 261 11.17 -5.43 19.82
N ASP A 262 10.54 -4.50 20.53
CA ASP A 262 9.08 -4.37 20.63
C ASP A 262 8.54 -3.59 19.42
N GLU A 263 8.61 -4.21 18.25
CA GLU A 263 8.16 -3.61 17.00
C GLU A 263 6.62 -3.56 16.96
N THR A 264 6.07 -2.38 16.68
CA THR A 264 4.62 -2.19 16.57
C THR A 264 4.09 -2.38 15.15
N ARG A 265 4.98 -2.43 14.15
CA ARG A 265 4.66 -2.54 12.73
C ARG A 265 5.68 -3.43 12.01
N LEU A 266 5.21 -4.18 11.02
CA LEU A 266 6.07 -4.94 10.12
C LEU A 266 6.78 -4.01 9.12
N PRO A 267 8.01 -4.37 8.68
CA PRO A 267 8.68 -3.64 7.61
C PRO A 267 7.98 -3.90 6.28
N LEU A 268 8.28 -3.12 5.25
CA LEU A 268 7.92 -3.53 3.89
C LEU A 268 8.99 -4.52 3.38
N PRO A 269 8.59 -5.62 2.73
CA PRO A 269 9.55 -6.54 2.13
C PRO A 269 10.33 -5.79 1.04
N LEU A 270 11.63 -6.02 0.98
CA LEU A 270 12.46 -5.47 -0.09
C LEU A 270 12.04 -6.07 -1.44
N PRO A 271 12.11 -5.29 -2.55
CA PRO A 271 11.97 -5.83 -3.90
C PRO A 271 12.94 -6.99 -4.15
N ALA A 272 12.57 -7.93 -5.04
CA ALA A 272 13.41 -9.08 -5.36
C ALA A 272 14.78 -8.66 -5.92
N ILE A 273 14.82 -7.55 -6.66
CA ILE A 273 16.05 -6.90 -7.11
C ILE A 273 16.32 -5.71 -6.20
N ASP A 274 16.98 -5.97 -5.07
CA ASP A 274 17.46 -4.91 -4.18
C ASP A 274 18.74 -4.28 -4.74
N ARG A 275 18.66 -2.99 -5.08
CA ARG A 275 19.78 -2.21 -5.61
C ARG A 275 20.55 -1.45 -4.52
N GLY A 276 20.36 -1.78 -3.25
CA GLY A 276 21.13 -1.20 -2.14
C GLY A 276 20.76 0.26 -1.82
N ILE A 277 19.56 0.69 -2.23
CA ILE A 277 19.05 2.02 -1.88
C ILE A 277 18.54 1.99 -0.44
N THR A 278 18.72 3.09 0.27
CA THR A 278 18.27 3.25 1.65
C THR A 278 16.81 2.83 1.80
N ASN A 279 16.58 1.82 2.64
CA ASN A 279 15.25 1.33 2.97
C ASN A 279 14.76 2.10 4.22
N ASN A 280 13.46 2.01 4.49
CA ASN A 280 12.84 2.51 5.71
C ASN A 280 12.78 1.41 6.78
N GLY A 281 13.78 0.52 6.83
CA GLY A 281 13.86 -0.56 7.81
C GLY A 281 14.32 -0.07 9.19
N PRO A 282 14.26 -0.94 10.22
CA PRO A 282 14.78 -0.60 11.54
C PRO A 282 16.31 -0.48 11.52
N VAL A 283 16.83 0.61 12.07
CA VAL A 283 18.28 0.84 12.23
C VAL A 283 18.69 0.55 13.66
N LEU A 284 19.61 -0.39 13.83
CA LEU A 284 20.16 -0.81 15.11
C LEU A 284 21.58 -0.25 15.29
N LYS A 285 21.74 0.60 16.32
CA LYS A 285 23.00 1.20 16.72
C LYS A 285 23.47 0.59 18.04
N ILE A 286 24.67 0.01 18.06
CA ILE A 286 25.25 -0.58 19.28
C ILE A 286 26.61 0.08 19.55
N THR A 287 26.72 0.76 20.69
CA THR A 287 27.90 1.52 21.08
C THR A 287 28.57 0.90 22.30
N GLY A 288 29.84 1.24 22.58
CA GLY A 288 30.57 0.74 23.75
C GLY A 288 31.16 -0.67 23.61
N LEU A 289 31.02 -1.30 22.44
CA LEU A 289 31.66 -2.57 22.12
C LEU A 289 33.18 -2.42 22.05
N LYS A 290 33.92 -3.43 22.51
CA LYS A 290 35.38 -3.50 22.30
C LYS A 290 35.68 -3.68 20.81
N LYS A 291 36.85 -3.21 20.35
CA LYS A 291 37.31 -3.42 18.97
C LYS A 291 37.25 -4.91 18.60
N GLY A 292 36.60 -5.22 17.49
CA GLY A 292 36.37 -6.58 17.01
C GLY A 292 35.18 -6.65 16.06
N PHE A 293 34.85 -7.86 15.63
CA PHE A 293 33.64 -8.15 14.87
C PHE A 293 32.60 -8.78 15.78
N TYR A 294 31.34 -8.48 15.54
CA TYR A 294 30.22 -9.02 16.30
C TYR A 294 29.16 -9.53 15.34
N THR A 295 28.58 -10.67 15.70
CA THR A 295 27.51 -11.31 14.97
C THR A 295 26.20 -11.13 15.72
N LEU A 296 25.22 -10.55 15.04
CA LEU A 296 23.83 -10.50 15.45
C LEU A 296 23.13 -11.76 14.96
N THR A 297 22.51 -12.49 15.87
CA THR A 297 21.62 -13.62 15.57
C THR A 297 20.21 -13.32 16.06
N ALA A 298 19.21 -13.90 15.41
CA ALA A 298 17.84 -13.99 15.90
C ALA A 298 17.38 -15.45 15.76
N ASP A 299 16.76 -16.00 16.80
CA ASP A 299 16.29 -17.40 16.82
C ASP A 299 17.36 -18.43 16.39
N LYS A 300 18.63 -18.14 16.74
CA LYS A 300 19.84 -18.93 16.41
C LYS A 300 20.29 -18.86 14.95
N GLU A 301 19.65 -18.06 14.10
CA GLU A 301 20.11 -17.77 12.74
C GLU A 301 20.99 -16.52 12.70
N THR A 302 22.07 -16.58 11.91
CA THR A 302 22.96 -15.44 11.71
C THR A 302 22.32 -14.40 10.82
N LEU A 303 22.14 -13.19 11.34
CA LEU A 303 21.60 -12.07 10.58
C LEU A 303 22.72 -11.24 9.95
N ILE A 304 23.60 -10.69 10.78
CA ILE A 304 24.61 -9.71 10.34
C ILE A 304 25.89 -9.91 11.15
N THR A 305 27.03 -9.92 10.49
CA THR A 305 28.34 -9.79 11.12
C THR A 305 28.98 -8.49 10.68
N ALA A 306 29.33 -7.62 11.63
CA ALA A 306 29.91 -6.31 11.32
C ALA A 306 30.91 -5.88 12.40
N SER A 307 31.73 -4.87 12.09
CA SER A 307 32.71 -4.37 13.06
C SER A 307 32.02 -3.60 14.19
N ALA A 308 32.67 -3.50 15.34
CA ALA A 308 32.22 -2.62 16.43
C ALA A 308 31.98 -1.17 15.97
N SER A 309 32.75 -0.69 14.98
CA SER A 309 32.58 0.64 14.41
C SER A 309 31.32 0.75 13.56
N ASP A 310 30.99 -0.27 12.77
CA ASP A 310 29.79 -0.28 11.94
C ASP A 310 28.53 -0.33 12.80
N TRP A 311 28.54 -1.17 13.83
CA TRP A 311 27.47 -1.20 14.83
C TRP A 311 27.30 0.15 15.53
N ALA A 312 28.41 0.85 15.83
CA ALA A 312 28.36 2.18 16.43
C ALA A 312 27.86 3.26 15.47
N ASN A 313 28.03 3.09 14.16
CA ASN A 313 27.45 3.97 13.13
C ASN A 313 25.96 3.70 12.91
N GLY A 314 25.51 2.47 13.20
CA GLY A 314 24.14 2.01 13.01
C GLY A 314 24.01 1.20 11.74
N ILE A 315 23.37 0.03 11.85
CA ILE A 315 23.17 -0.90 10.75
C ILE A 315 21.67 -1.06 10.52
N GLU A 316 21.24 -0.93 9.27
CA GLU A 316 19.86 -1.24 8.86
C GLU A 316 19.65 -2.76 8.86
N LEU A 317 18.62 -3.22 9.57
CA LEU A 317 18.18 -4.62 9.51
C LEU A 317 17.35 -4.81 8.25
N ARG A 318 17.75 -5.76 7.40
CA ARG A 318 17.10 -6.05 6.10
C ARG A 318 16.61 -7.50 5.99
N GLN A 319 16.73 -8.26 7.08
CA GLN A 319 16.37 -9.66 7.20
C GLN A 319 15.99 -10.00 8.64
N GLY A 320 15.54 -11.25 8.86
CA GLY A 320 15.06 -11.75 10.14
C GLY A 320 13.55 -12.05 10.10
N HIS A 321 13.04 -12.51 11.23
CA HIS A 321 11.69 -13.06 11.32
C HIS A 321 10.59 -12.09 10.87
N SER A 322 10.69 -10.78 11.19
CA SER A 322 9.70 -9.79 10.74
C SER A 322 9.68 -9.61 9.21
N TYR A 323 10.82 -9.77 8.53
CA TYR A 323 10.90 -9.76 7.06
C TYR A 323 10.34 -11.03 6.43
N GLU A 324 10.50 -12.19 7.06
CA GLU A 324 9.88 -13.44 6.62
C GLU A 324 8.36 -13.38 6.79
N GLN A 325 7.91 -12.99 7.97
CA GLN A 325 6.50 -12.80 8.30
C GLN A 325 5.80 -11.88 7.29
N VAL A 326 6.41 -10.74 6.95
CA VAL A 326 5.79 -9.82 5.99
C VAL A 326 5.81 -10.33 4.54
N ARG A 327 6.81 -11.15 4.16
CA ARG A 327 6.81 -11.82 2.85
C ARG A 327 5.66 -12.82 2.76
N GLU A 328 5.44 -13.62 3.79
CA GLU A 328 4.31 -14.57 3.84
C GLU A 328 2.96 -13.84 3.82
N LEU A 329 2.84 -12.76 4.60
CA LEU A 329 1.66 -11.90 4.61
C LEU A 329 1.37 -11.34 3.21
N ARG A 330 2.40 -10.83 2.51
CA ARG A 330 2.29 -10.32 1.14
C ARG A 330 1.82 -11.42 0.19
N GLN A 331 2.33 -12.65 0.31
CA GLN A 331 1.87 -13.77 -0.52
C GLN A 331 0.39 -14.09 -0.30
N MET A 332 -0.11 -14.02 0.93
CA MET A 332 -1.54 -14.18 1.20
C MET A 332 -2.38 -13.04 0.59
N ILE A 333 -1.90 -11.80 0.68
CA ILE A 333 -2.54 -10.64 0.04
C ILE A 333 -2.61 -10.84 -1.48
N LEU A 334 -1.51 -11.25 -2.12
CA LEU A 334 -1.46 -11.52 -3.56
C LEU A 334 -2.45 -12.61 -3.96
N LYS A 335 -2.49 -13.74 -3.25
CA LYS A 335 -3.48 -14.81 -3.49
C LYS A 335 -4.91 -14.31 -3.34
N LYS A 336 -5.18 -13.50 -2.32
CA LYS A 336 -6.51 -12.91 -2.08
C LYS A 336 -6.90 -11.94 -3.21
N ASN A 337 -5.94 -11.15 -3.68
CA ASN A 337 -6.15 -10.21 -4.79
C ASN A 337 -6.33 -10.93 -6.13
N ASP A 338 -5.62 -12.03 -6.37
CA ASP A 338 -5.82 -12.92 -7.53
C ASP A 338 -7.25 -13.44 -7.61
N LEU A 339 -7.74 -14.01 -6.51
CA LEU A 339 -9.13 -14.47 -6.40
C LEU A 339 -10.12 -13.33 -6.64
N PHE A 340 -9.92 -12.18 -6.02
CA PHE A 340 -10.81 -11.04 -6.22
C PHE A 340 -10.78 -10.52 -7.67
N PHE A 341 -9.60 -10.43 -8.29
CA PHE A 341 -9.43 -9.95 -9.65
C PHE A 341 -10.22 -10.82 -10.63
N PHE A 342 -10.11 -12.15 -10.52
CA PHE A 342 -10.87 -13.06 -11.38
C PHE A 342 -12.34 -13.23 -10.96
N GLN A 343 -12.71 -12.91 -9.73
CA GLN A 343 -14.12 -12.78 -9.32
C GLN A 343 -14.79 -11.59 -10.01
N TYR A 344 -14.10 -10.45 -9.98
CA TYR A 344 -14.54 -9.17 -10.51
C TYR A 344 -14.49 -9.13 -12.04
N ARG A 345 -13.39 -9.63 -12.62
CA ARG A 345 -13.07 -9.65 -14.05
C ARG A 345 -12.68 -11.07 -14.47
N PRO A 346 -13.66 -11.99 -14.56
CA PRO A 346 -13.37 -13.37 -14.91
C PRO A 346 -12.86 -13.49 -16.34
N LEU A 347 -11.99 -14.48 -16.59
CA LEU A 347 -11.64 -14.87 -17.96
C LEU A 347 -12.91 -15.17 -18.75
N ASN A 348 -12.95 -14.77 -20.02
CA ASN A 348 -14.16 -14.85 -20.85
C ASN A 348 -15.37 -14.11 -20.26
N THR A 349 -15.18 -12.90 -19.72
CA THR A 349 -16.22 -12.08 -19.09
C THR A 349 -17.52 -12.02 -19.91
N THR A 350 -17.42 -11.87 -21.23
CA THR A 350 -18.57 -11.85 -22.16
C THR A 350 -19.47 -13.09 -22.08
N TYR A 351 -18.87 -14.26 -21.85
CA TYR A 351 -19.56 -15.55 -21.81
C TYR A 351 -20.03 -15.93 -20.41
N ILE A 352 -19.41 -15.40 -19.36
CA ILE A 352 -19.78 -15.71 -17.97
C ILE A 352 -20.78 -14.68 -17.44
N LEU A 353 -20.52 -13.39 -17.65
CA LEU A 353 -21.31 -12.29 -17.10
C LEU A 353 -22.03 -11.46 -18.17
N GLY A 354 -21.55 -11.50 -19.41
CA GLY A 354 -22.06 -10.66 -20.50
C GLY A 354 -23.26 -11.23 -21.26
N PHE A 355 -23.50 -10.67 -22.44
CA PHE A 355 -24.63 -11.02 -23.31
C PHE A 355 -24.60 -12.47 -23.85
N ARG A 356 -23.46 -13.18 -23.75
CA ARG A 356 -23.34 -14.62 -24.08
C ARG A 356 -23.41 -15.53 -22.85
N SER A 357 -23.89 -15.02 -21.71
CA SER A 357 -24.06 -15.78 -20.47
C SER A 357 -25.00 -16.99 -20.59
N TYR A 358 -25.84 -17.07 -21.61
CA TYR A 358 -26.60 -18.30 -21.89
C TYR A 358 -25.68 -19.50 -22.24
N GLU A 359 -24.43 -19.28 -22.64
CA GLU A 359 -23.47 -20.35 -22.98
C GLU A 359 -22.68 -20.84 -21.77
N GLN A 360 -22.20 -19.92 -20.92
CA GLN A 360 -21.28 -20.24 -19.82
C GLN A 360 -21.67 -19.61 -18.47
N GLY A 361 -22.86 -19.00 -18.36
CA GLY A 361 -23.34 -18.33 -17.15
C GLY A 361 -23.52 -19.26 -15.94
N ARG A 362 -23.56 -20.58 -16.14
CA ARG A 362 -23.48 -21.57 -15.05
C ARG A 362 -22.21 -21.41 -14.19
N HIS A 363 -21.14 -20.84 -14.73
CA HIS A 363 -19.87 -20.62 -14.01
C HIS A 363 -19.91 -19.43 -13.05
N VAL A 364 -20.96 -18.59 -13.09
CA VAL A 364 -21.15 -17.46 -12.15
C VAL A 364 -21.18 -17.95 -10.70
N LYS A 365 -21.75 -19.14 -10.44
CA LYS A 365 -21.78 -19.73 -9.10
C LYS A 365 -20.37 -19.90 -8.53
N GLY A 366 -19.42 -20.37 -9.35
CA GLY A 366 -18.02 -20.56 -8.94
C GLY A 366 -17.33 -19.25 -8.58
N LEU A 367 -17.66 -18.14 -9.27
CA LEU A 367 -17.18 -16.81 -8.88
C LEU A 367 -17.70 -16.41 -7.50
N GLY A 368 -18.97 -16.70 -7.20
CA GLY A 368 -19.55 -16.47 -5.88
C GLY A 368 -18.82 -17.23 -4.77
N GLU A 369 -18.47 -18.49 -5.03
CA GLU A 369 -17.76 -19.39 -4.09
C GLU A 369 -16.35 -18.87 -3.73
N GLN A 370 -15.69 -18.12 -4.62
CA GLN A 370 -14.41 -17.46 -4.31
C GLN A 370 -14.51 -16.50 -3.11
N SER A 371 -15.70 -15.95 -2.81
CA SER A 371 -15.90 -15.08 -1.65
C SER A 371 -15.54 -15.77 -0.33
N ILE A 372 -15.73 -17.09 -0.24
CA ILE A 372 -15.40 -17.89 0.95
C ILE A 372 -13.88 -17.92 1.13
N LEU A 373 -13.14 -18.20 0.04
CA LEU A 373 -11.67 -18.25 0.05
C LEU A 373 -11.07 -16.85 0.31
N ILE A 374 -11.63 -15.81 -0.30
CA ILE A 374 -11.25 -14.42 -0.04
C ILE A 374 -11.43 -14.10 1.44
N LYS A 375 -12.60 -14.42 2.03
CA LYS A 375 -12.86 -14.13 3.45
C LYS A 375 -11.95 -14.93 4.38
N TRP A 376 -11.65 -16.19 4.04
CA TRP A 376 -10.69 -17.00 4.77
C TRP A 376 -9.29 -16.40 4.74
N LEU A 377 -8.80 -15.99 3.55
CA LEU A 377 -7.49 -15.32 3.41
C LEU A 377 -7.45 -13.98 4.14
N GLU A 378 -8.51 -13.16 4.07
CA GLU A 378 -8.63 -11.93 4.87
C GLU A 378 -8.47 -12.22 6.37
N GLY A 379 -9.04 -13.33 6.86
CA GLY A 379 -8.84 -13.79 8.24
C GLY A 379 -7.40 -14.18 8.55
N GLN A 380 -6.72 -14.92 7.65
CA GLN A 380 -5.31 -15.28 7.83
C GLN A 380 -4.40 -14.04 7.82
N ILE A 381 -4.64 -13.10 6.90
CA ILE A 381 -3.93 -11.81 6.83
C ILE A 381 -4.11 -11.04 8.14
N ALA A 382 -5.33 -11.00 8.69
CA ALA A 382 -5.60 -10.32 9.94
C ALA A 382 -4.83 -10.91 11.13
N LEU A 383 -4.64 -12.24 11.16
CA LEU A 383 -3.89 -12.94 12.20
C LEU A 383 -2.37 -12.75 12.06
N SER A 384 -1.86 -12.65 10.83
CA SER A 384 -0.41 -12.65 10.55
C SER A 384 0.24 -11.27 10.42
N ARG A 385 -0.52 -10.17 10.47
CA ARG A 385 0.00 -8.81 10.26
C ARG A 385 0.56 -8.12 11.51
N LYS A 386 0.33 -8.67 12.71
CA LYS A 386 0.92 -8.15 13.95
C LYS A 386 2.36 -8.68 14.07
N PRO A 387 3.38 -7.83 14.28
CA PRO A 387 4.75 -8.29 14.45
C PRO A 387 4.86 -9.34 15.57
N ALA A 388 5.52 -10.45 15.27
CA ALA A 388 5.93 -11.40 16.27
C ALA A 388 7.18 -10.89 17.00
N ALA A 389 7.21 -11.03 18.32
CA ALA A 389 8.38 -10.65 19.10
C ALA A 389 9.56 -11.55 18.71
N SER A 390 10.73 -10.94 18.46
CA SER A 390 11.97 -11.65 18.15
C SER A 390 13.00 -11.40 19.23
N VAL A 391 13.76 -12.43 19.58
CA VAL A 391 14.90 -12.33 20.51
C VAL A 391 16.18 -12.30 19.71
N TYR A 392 16.96 -11.24 19.93
CA TYR A 392 18.23 -11.00 19.29
C TYR A 392 19.37 -11.25 20.28
N GLN A 393 20.47 -11.81 19.75
CA GLN A 393 21.71 -11.96 20.48
C GLN A 393 22.86 -11.39 19.67
N LEU A 394 23.59 -10.44 20.24
CA LEU A 394 24.85 -9.96 19.68
C LEU A 394 26.01 -10.63 20.43
N SER A 395 26.93 -11.29 19.73
CA SER A 395 28.11 -11.93 20.32
C SER A 395 29.38 -11.60 19.54
N PRO A 396 30.57 -11.62 20.15
CA PRO A 396 31.82 -11.40 19.43
C PRO A 396 32.08 -12.57 18.48
N LEU A 397 32.54 -12.26 17.27
CA LEU A 397 33.06 -13.27 16.35
C LEU A 397 34.36 -13.81 16.94
N LYS A 398 34.41 -15.13 17.17
CA LYS A 398 35.59 -15.81 17.74
C LYS A 398 36.78 -15.82 16.80
#